data_AF-A0A538NKY8-F1
#
_entry.id   AF-A0A538NKY8-F1
#
_cell.length_a   1.000
_cell.length_b   1.000
_cell.length_c   1.000
_cell.angle_alpha   90.00
_cell.angle_beta   90.00
_cell.angle_gamma   90.00
#
_symmetry.space_group_name_H-M   'P 1'
#
loop_
_entity.id
_entity.type
_entity.pdbx_description
1 polymer ?
#
loop_
_entity_poly.entity_id
_entity_poly.type
_entity_poly.pdbx_seq_one_letter_code
_entity_poly.pdbx_strand_id
1 'polypeptide(L)'
;MNHSRRWKITLRAAVLLLIASACHAQVGAHIAGIWASEEVIPSAIHGVLIIDGQKLEWRATISKMSTPVQRNKDAVAFVLPNGAGEFRGRVVNSNTIRGHWIQSPDDINNNRYATPVELRQIGDKIWRGEIAPLVSTLSYYMSIQQSAEGSLTAVIRNPERNRFGRNVYQIDVHGDALSFSEVKNPSQGFTGNFDRITGRLSVSLPDSQPRQFGRIKNEHARGFYPRFAQDETYHYLKPVAEDDGWSTASLSDVGLDPKPLTELIEKILHVDPANNALNIQSLLIARHGKLLLEEYFYGFGRERTHDMRSASKTFAPMLFGIAREHGAKIDIDTPMYSQFPKYKEFANPDPRKTKMTARDLMTMTSGLACDDNNDDSPGNEDVMQQQTAQSDWYKYTLDLPMERDPGGEKAVYCSAGMNLLAGMVEHATGRWIPEFFDDYVAKPLQIATYHWNLMPTGEGYAGGGLQLRPRDELKLGQLYLNGGEWNGRRVVSNDWVTRSTSTQSRFEPVFGVDHEYGYGWHIYHLKNGDRTFRVYAAGGNGGQIVMVIPDLDMVVGFNGWAYGEFPKWYKWQTELVPQFIIPAARSR
;
A
#
# COMPACT_ATOMS: atom_id res chain seq x y z
N MET A 1 -64.81 -14.09 -42.41
CA MET A 1 -63.63 -14.82 -41.87
C MET A 1 -62.41 -13.90 -41.85
N ASN A 2 -62.21 -13.10 -40.79
CA ASN A 2 -60.92 -12.36 -40.63
C ASN A 2 -60.61 -11.87 -39.19
N HIS A 3 -61.48 -12.11 -38.20
CA HIS A 3 -61.23 -11.69 -36.82
C HIS A 3 -60.46 -12.72 -35.96
N SER A 4 -60.41 -14.00 -36.35
CA SER A 4 -59.74 -15.05 -35.55
C SER A 4 -58.22 -15.16 -35.76
N ARG A 5 -57.67 -14.54 -36.81
CA ARG A 5 -56.22 -14.56 -37.10
C ARG A 5 -55.43 -13.50 -36.33
N ARG A 6 -56.00 -12.32 -36.07
CA ARG A 6 -55.33 -11.26 -35.31
C ARG A 6 -55.16 -11.64 -33.82
N TRP A 7 -56.20 -12.18 -33.18
CA TRP A 7 -56.13 -12.62 -31.77
C TRP A 7 -55.11 -13.75 -31.52
N LYS A 8 -54.96 -14.70 -32.46
CA LYS A 8 -53.98 -15.79 -32.33
C LYS A 8 -52.52 -15.30 -32.46
N ILE A 9 -52.28 -14.19 -33.16
CA ILE A 9 -50.94 -13.61 -33.29
C ILE A 9 -50.59 -12.76 -32.05
N THR A 10 -51.54 -11.99 -31.52
CA THR A 10 -51.33 -11.22 -30.28
C THR A 10 -51.19 -12.13 -29.06
N LEU A 11 -51.96 -13.23 -28.99
CA LEU A 11 -51.83 -14.21 -27.91
C LEU A 11 -50.52 -15.01 -28.00
N ARG A 12 -50.05 -15.36 -29.21
CA ARG A 12 -48.74 -16.02 -29.39
C ARG A 12 -47.58 -15.10 -29.07
N ALA A 13 -47.65 -13.81 -29.45
CA ALA A 13 -46.64 -12.82 -29.08
C ALA A 13 -46.61 -12.59 -27.55
N ALA A 14 -47.79 -12.46 -26.91
CA ALA A 14 -47.89 -12.32 -25.45
C ALA A 14 -47.40 -13.57 -24.71
N VAL A 15 -47.71 -14.78 -25.20
CA VAL A 15 -47.22 -16.04 -24.62
C VAL A 15 -45.72 -16.23 -24.86
N LEU A 16 -45.18 -15.85 -26.02
CA LEU A 16 -43.72 -15.86 -26.27
C LEU A 16 -42.98 -14.84 -25.40
N LEU A 17 -43.54 -13.66 -25.18
CA LEU A 17 -43.03 -12.65 -24.24
C LEU A 17 -43.08 -13.15 -22.79
N LEU A 18 -44.14 -13.84 -22.39
CA LEU A 18 -44.27 -14.45 -21.05
C LEU A 18 -43.33 -15.64 -20.84
N ILE A 19 -43.09 -16.47 -21.86
CA ILE A 19 -42.16 -17.61 -21.78
C ILE A 19 -40.71 -17.08 -21.78
N ALA A 20 -40.41 -16.07 -22.59
CA ALA A 20 -39.12 -15.40 -22.55
C ALA A 20 -38.88 -14.77 -21.17
N SER A 21 -39.83 -14.00 -20.63
CA SER A 21 -39.67 -13.39 -19.29
C SER A 21 -39.55 -14.44 -18.18
N ALA A 22 -40.28 -15.54 -18.25
CA ALA A 22 -40.18 -16.65 -17.30
C ALA A 22 -38.81 -17.36 -17.37
N CYS A 23 -38.26 -17.57 -18.57
CA CYS A 23 -36.93 -18.17 -18.75
C CYS A 23 -35.80 -17.24 -18.27
N HIS A 24 -35.92 -15.93 -18.52
CA HIS A 24 -34.99 -14.92 -17.99
C HIS A 24 -35.06 -14.83 -16.45
N ALA A 25 -36.27 -14.86 -15.88
CA ALA A 25 -36.48 -14.88 -14.43
C ALA A 25 -35.90 -16.14 -13.77
N GLN A 26 -36.00 -17.30 -14.42
CA GLN A 26 -35.47 -18.56 -13.91
C GLN A 26 -33.94 -18.58 -13.86
N VAL A 27 -33.25 -18.12 -14.92
CA VAL A 27 -31.78 -18.01 -14.92
C VAL A 27 -31.30 -16.93 -13.94
N GLY A 28 -32.02 -15.81 -13.83
CA GLY A 28 -31.70 -14.74 -12.87
C GLY A 28 -31.69 -15.22 -11.41
N ALA A 29 -32.69 -16.02 -11.02
CA ALA A 29 -32.73 -16.64 -9.69
C ALA A 29 -31.56 -17.62 -9.45
N HIS A 30 -31.04 -18.26 -10.50
CA HIS A 30 -29.92 -19.20 -10.40
C HIS A 30 -28.55 -18.53 -10.28
N ILE A 31 -28.40 -17.26 -10.68
CA ILE A 31 -27.11 -16.54 -10.62
C ILE A 31 -27.04 -15.47 -9.52
N ALA A 32 -28.16 -15.09 -8.91
CA ALA A 32 -28.17 -14.19 -7.74
C ALA A 32 -27.36 -14.78 -6.57
N GLY A 33 -26.55 -13.97 -5.90
CA GLY A 33 -25.68 -14.35 -4.77
C GLY A 33 -24.24 -13.83 -4.91
N ILE A 34 -23.35 -14.29 -4.04
CA ILE A 34 -21.93 -13.89 -4.05
C ILE A 34 -21.08 -14.92 -4.77
N TRP A 35 -20.18 -14.40 -5.59
CA TRP A 35 -19.27 -15.14 -6.44
C TRP A 35 -17.84 -14.66 -6.17
N ALA A 36 -16.88 -15.59 -6.13
CA ALA A 36 -15.49 -15.25 -5.91
C ALA A 36 -14.54 -15.94 -6.90
N SER A 37 -13.48 -15.24 -7.27
CA SER A 37 -12.34 -15.74 -8.03
C SER A 37 -11.08 -15.28 -7.31
N GLU A 38 -10.33 -16.21 -6.73
CA GLU A 38 -9.13 -15.93 -5.94
C GLU A 38 -7.96 -16.68 -6.57
N GLU A 39 -6.89 -15.96 -6.85
CA GLU A 39 -5.67 -16.51 -7.43
C GLU A 39 -4.46 -16.02 -6.65
N VAL A 40 -3.63 -16.97 -6.20
CA VAL A 40 -2.28 -16.68 -5.70
C VAL A 40 -1.34 -16.80 -6.88
N ILE A 41 -0.58 -15.75 -7.15
CA ILE A 41 0.28 -15.73 -8.32
C ILE A 41 1.60 -16.43 -7.99
N PRO A 42 1.95 -17.51 -8.70
CA PRO A 42 2.98 -18.46 -8.29
C PRO A 42 4.43 -17.97 -8.49
N SER A 43 4.66 -16.68 -8.80
CA SER A 43 5.95 -16.21 -9.33
C SER A 43 7.10 -16.13 -8.31
N ALA A 44 6.83 -16.27 -7.01
CA ALA A 44 7.83 -15.99 -5.99
C ALA A 44 8.43 -17.27 -5.35
N ILE A 45 9.71 -17.52 -5.61
CA ILE A 45 10.49 -18.56 -4.91
C ILE A 45 10.48 -18.25 -3.40
N HIS A 46 10.06 -19.23 -2.61
CA HIS A 46 10.04 -19.20 -1.16
C HIS A 46 10.66 -20.47 -0.57
N GLY A 47 10.93 -20.46 0.72
CA GLY A 47 11.40 -21.61 1.49
C GLY A 47 12.85 -21.50 1.96
N VAL A 48 13.46 -22.63 2.26
CA VAL A 48 14.77 -22.67 2.93
C VAL A 48 15.90 -22.37 1.96
N LEU A 49 16.66 -21.32 2.24
CA LEU A 49 17.95 -21.04 1.62
C LEU A 49 19.09 -21.61 2.48
N ILE A 50 19.99 -22.36 1.84
CA ILE A 50 21.24 -22.84 2.43
C ILE A 50 22.41 -22.22 1.67
N ILE A 51 23.37 -21.62 2.38
CA ILE A 51 24.68 -21.25 1.84
C ILE A 51 25.72 -22.19 2.45
N ASP A 52 26.35 -22.98 1.58
CA ASP A 52 27.46 -23.88 1.92
C ASP A 52 28.79 -23.23 1.50
N GLY A 53 29.59 -22.88 2.50
CA GLY A 53 30.91 -22.29 2.36
C GLY A 53 32.07 -23.21 2.74
N GLN A 54 31.85 -24.52 2.80
CA GLN A 54 32.88 -25.50 3.19
C GLN A 54 33.96 -25.67 2.12
N LYS A 55 33.61 -25.45 0.85
CA LYS A 55 34.52 -25.53 -0.30
C LYS A 55 35.03 -24.13 -0.69
N LEU A 56 36.06 -24.10 -1.55
CA LEU A 56 36.60 -22.86 -2.10
C LEU A 56 35.53 -22.07 -2.85
N GLU A 57 34.76 -22.74 -3.69
CA GLU A 57 33.55 -22.18 -4.31
C GLU A 57 32.36 -22.40 -3.36
N TRP A 58 31.83 -21.30 -2.84
CA TRP A 58 30.60 -21.31 -2.03
C TRP A 58 29.39 -21.57 -2.92
N ARG A 59 28.39 -22.30 -2.43
CA ARG A 59 27.15 -22.57 -3.16
C ARG A 59 25.92 -22.20 -2.35
N ALA A 60 24.96 -21.58 -3.02
CA ALA A 60 23.62 -21.33 -2.49
C ALA A 60 22.65 -22.37 -3.05
N THR A 61 21.77 -22.91 -2.21
CA THR A 61 20.75 -23.89 -2.60
C THR A 61 19.39 -23.50 -2.06
N ILE A 62 18.39 -23.45 -2.94
CA ILE A 62 16.98 -23.18 -2.62
C ILE A 62 16.08 -23.86 -3.66
N SER A 63 14.98 -24.48 -3.22
CA SER A 63 13.99 -25.13 -4.11
C SER A 63 14.62 -26.06 -5.17
N LYS A 64 15.61 -26.86 -4.76
CA LYS A 64 16.42 -27.79 -5.58
C LYS A 64 17.35 -27.11 -6.61
N MET A 65 17.33 -25.78 -6.74
CA MET A 65 18.29 -25.03 -7.54
C MET A 65 19.57 -24.82 -6.73
N SER A 66 20.72 -24.83 -7.40
CA SER A 66 22.01 -24.54 -6.79
C SER A 66 22.83 -23.63 -7.68
N THR A 67 23.37 -22.54 -7.12
CA THR A 67 24.15 -21.53 -7.85
C THR A 67 25.44 -21.18 -7.09
N PRO A 68 26.56 -20.86 -7.77
CA PRO A 68 27.75 -20.33 -7.12
C PRO A 68 27.47 -19.00 -6.42
N VAL A 69 28.11 -18.79 -5.27
CA VAL A 69 28.02 -17.55 -4.50
C VAL A 69 29.20 -16.65 -4.86
N GLN A 70 28.88 -15.42 -5.27
CA GLN A 70 29.86 -14.35 -5.48
C GLN A 70 30.24 -13.74 -4.13
N ARG A 71 31.54 -13.61 -3.88
CA ARG A 71 32.08 -13.07 -2.64
C ARG A 71 33.09 -11.97 -2.90
N ASN A 72 32.97 -10.88 -2.13
CA ASN A 72 33.96 -9.82 -2.08
C ASN A 72 34.06 -9.29 -0.65
N LYS A 73 35.17 -9.60 0.04
CA LYS A 73 35.32 -9.38 1.49
C LYS A 73 34.14 -10.03 2.24
N ASP A 74 33.32 -9.24 2.92
CA ASP A 74 32.15 -9.69 3.66
C ASP A 74 30.90 -9.79 2.79
N ALA A 75 30.89 -9.22 1.59
CA ALA A 75 29.74 -9.26 0.70
C ALA A 75 29.51 -10.67 0.15
N VAL A 76 28.23 -11.06 0.10
CA VAL A 76 27.72 -12.35 -0.33
C VAL A 76 26.55 -12.08 -1.28
N ALA A 77 26.67 -12.52 -2.53
CA ALA A 77 25.60 -12.34 -3.51
C ALA A 77 25.47 -13.53 -4.44
N PHE A 78 24.28 -13.76 -4.98
CA PHE A 78 24.07 -14.71 -6.07
C PHE A 78 22.78 -14.40 -6.81
N VAL A 79 22.70 -14.88 -8.06
CA VAL A 79 21.49 -14.84 -8.88
C VAL A 79 21.12 -16.28 -9.22
N LEU A 80 19.84 -16.62 -9.08
CA LEU A 80 19.34 -17.92 -9.49
C LEU A 80 19.20 -18.00 -11.02
N PRO A 81 19.27 -19.22 -11.60
CA PRO A 81 19.03 -19.42 -13.02
C PRO A 81 17.69 -18.84 -13.50
N ASN A 82 17.63 -18.41 -14.76
CA ASN A 82 16.44 -17.84 -15.41
C ASN A 82 15.86 -16.60 -14.72
N GLY A 83 16.65 -15.91 -13.88
CA GLY A 83 16.21 -14.72 -13.18
C GLY A 83 15.15 -14.99 -12.10
N ALA A 84 15.09 -16.22 -11.58
CA ALA A 84 14.06 -16.64 -10.61
C ALA A 84 14.20 -15.99 -9.21
N GLY A 85 15.27 -15.24 -8.99
CA GLY A 85 15.50 -14.44 -7.80
C GLY A 85 16.98 -14.18 -7.57
N GLU A 86 17.26 -13.21 -6.71
CA GLU A 86 18.59 -12.76 -6.37
C GLU A 86 18.73 -12.63 -4.85
N PHE A 87 19.92 -12.86 -4.33
CA PHE A 87 20.27 -12.55 -2.95
C PHE A 87 21.42 -11.56 -2.92
N ARG A 88 21.29 -10.54 -2.09
CA ARG A 88 22.35 -9.57 -1.78
C ARG A 88 22.49 -9.46 -0.27
N GLY A 89 23.67 -9.75 0.27
CA GLY A 89 23.91 -9.69 1.70
C GLY A 89 25.37 -9.60 2.07
N ARG A 90 25.65 -9.80 3.37
CA ARG A 90 26.99 -9.79 3.93
C ARG A 90 27.11 -10.69 5.15
N VAL A 91 28.30 -11.22 5.38
CA VAL A 91 28.67 -11.91 6.62
C VAL A 91 28.79 -10.85 7.71
N VAL A 92 27.92 -10.89 8.72
CA VAL A 92 27.92 -9.91 9.82
C VAL A 92 28.82 -10.36 10.97
N ASN A 93 28.89 -11.68 11.18
CA ASN A 93 29.80 -12.35 12.10
C ASN A 93 29.93 -13.82 11.66
N SER A 94 30.76 -14.61 12.35
CA SER A 94 30.98 -16.04 12.02
C SER A 94 29.68 -16.83 11.87
N ASN A 95 28.64 -16.46 12.63
CA ASN A 95 27.42 -17.25 12.75
C ASN A 95 26.25 -16.70 11.92
N THR A 96 26.40 -15.54 11.28
CA THR A 96 25.26 -14.81 10.69
C THR A 96 25.60 -14.19 9.34
N ILE A 97 24.82 -14.52 8.32
CA ILE A 97 24.74 -13.78 7.07
C ILE A 97 23.42 -13.00 7.07
N ARG A 98 23.47 -11.73 6.73
CA ARG A 98 22.30 -10.85 6.65
C ARG A 98 22.23 -10.23 5.28
N GLY A 99 21.03 -10.15 4.72
CA GLY A 99 20.84 -9.53 3.42
C GLY A 99 19.38 -9.45 3.04
N HIS A 100 19.15 -9.42 1.74
CA HIS A 100 17.82 -9.32 1.15
C HIS A 100 17.66 -10.34 0.04
N TRP A 101 16.49 -10.97 0.03
CA TRP A 101 15.97 -11.65 -1.14
C TRP A 101 15.32 -10.63 -2.07
N ILE A 102 15.74 -10.63 -3.32
CA ILE A 102 15.16 -9.81 -4.37
C ILE A 102 14.37 -10.74 -5.29
N GLN A 103 13.05 -10.70 -5.15
CA GLN A 103 12.17 -11.51 -5.97
C GLN A 103 12.13 -11.01 -7.42
N SER A 104 11.83 -11.92 -8.35
CA SER A 104 11.49 -11.58 -9.72
C SER A 104 10.26 -10.67 -9.76
N PRO A 105 10.11 -9.83 -10.80
CA PRO A 105 8.89 -9.05 -10.99
C PRO A 105 7.64 -9.94 -10.96
N ASP A 106 6.55 -9.45 -10.38
CA ASP A 106 5.26 -10.14 -10.44
C ASP A 106 4.48 -9.79 -11.70
N ASP A 107 3.58 -10.69 -12.15
CA ASP A 107 2.67 -10.44 -13.28
C ASP A 107 1.59 -9.36 -12.96
N ILE A 108 1.59 -8.97 -11.69
CA ILE A 108 0.96 -7.87 -10.99
C ILE A 108 1.20 -6.45 -11.50
N ASN A 109 2.28 -5.92 -10.95
CA ASN A 109 2.72 -4.55 -11.08
C ASN A 109 4.08 -4.50 -11.77
N ASN A 110 4.65 -5.66 -12.14
CA ASN A 110 5.99 -5.78 -12.68
C ASN A 110 7.06 -5.15 -11.76
N ASN A 111 6.77 -5.14 -10.45
CA ASN A 111 7.62 -4.56 -9.42
C ASN A 111 8.54 -5.64 -8.84
N ARG A 112 9.78 -5.27 -8.55
CA ARG A 112 10.71 -6.11 -7.78
C ARG A 112 10.73 -5.64 -6.34
N TYR A 113 10.79 -6.58 -5.40
CA TYR A 113 10.85 -6.27 -3.99
C TYR A 113 12.08 -6.88 -3.32
N ALA A 114 12.74 -6.09 -2.49
CA ALA A 114 13.78 -6.53 -1.56
C ALA A 114 13.17 -6.86 -0.20
N THR A 115 13.32 -8.11 0.24
CA THR A 115 12.79 -8.63 1.49
C THR A 115 13.94 -9.03 2.42
N PRO A 116 13.97 -8.62 3.70
CA PRO A 116 15.09 -8.97 4.59
C PRO A 116 15.16 -10.49 4.81
N VAL A 117 16.39 -10.99 4.87
CA VAL A 117 16.70 -12.40 5.13
C VAL A 117 17.87 -12.47 6.08
N GLU A 118 17.72 -13.32 7.10
CA GLU A 118 18.80 -13.65 8.02
C GLU A 118 19.09 -15.14 7.98
N LEU A 119 20.34 -15.49 7.70
CA LEU A 119 20.83 -16.87 7.66
C LEU A 119 21.69 -17.12 8.90
N ARG A 120 21.35 -18.15 9.66
CA ARG A 120 22.07 -18.57 10.87
C ARG A 120 22.91 -19.80 10.58
N GLN A 121 24.11 -19.84 11.15
CA GLN A 121 25.02 -20.96 10.98
C GLN A 121 24.44 -22.23 11.63
N ILE A 122 24.42 -23.33 10.90
CA ILE A 122 23.93 -24.64 11.34
C ILE A 122 25.02 -25.73 11.30
N GLY A 123 26.20 -25.41 10.77
CA GLY A 123 27.37 -26.28 10.70
C GLY A 123 28.60 -25.46 10.34
N ASP A 124 29.81 -26.05 10.37
CA ASP A 124 31.02 -25.33 10.00
C ASP A 124 30.88 -24.76 8.58
N LYS A 125 30.85 -23.42 8.49
CA LYS A 125 30.61 -22.64 7.27
C LYS A 125 29.34 -23.02 6.48
N ILE A 126 28.27 -23.43 7.18
CA ILE A 126 26.96 -23.67 6.56
C ILE A 126 25.93 -22.77 7.23
N TRP A 127 25.24 -21.94 6.46
CA TRP A 127 24.19 -21.04 6.94
C TRP A 127 22.83 -21.42 6.35
N ARG A 128 21.77 -21.27 7.16
CA ARG A 128 20.39 -21.57 6.81
C ARG A 128 19.47 -20.41 7.20
N GLY A 129 18.51 -20.08 6.35
CA GLY A 129 17.41 -19.20 6.70
C GLY A 129 16.23 -19.35 5.74
N GLU A 130 15.17 -18.62 5.99
CA GLU A 130 13.91 -18.72 5.26
C GLU A 130 13.72 -17.51 4.35
N ILE A 131 13.28 -17.79 3.12
CA ILE A 131 12.92 -16.82 2.11
C ILE A 131 11.39 -16.75 2.06
N ALA A 132 10.85 -15.59 2.40
CA ALA A 132 9.41 -15.31 2.42
C ALA A 132 9.12 -14.04 1.58
N PRO A 133 9.07 -14.13 0.24
CA PRO A 133 8.85 -12.99 -0.64
C PRO A 133 7.43 -12.41 -0.48
N LEU A 134 7.19 -11.23 -1.06
CA LEU A 134 5.84 -10.67 -1.15
C LEU A 134 4.99 -11.58 -2.03
N VAL A 135 3.90 -12.09 -1.47
CA VAL A 135 2.92 -12.90 -2.18
C VAL A 135 1.86 -12.00 -2.79
N SER A 136 1.74 -12.05 -4.11
CA SER A 136 0.70 -11.32 -4.84
C SER A 136 -0.56 -12.17 -4.95
N THR A 137 -1.63 -11.70 -4.31
CA THR A 137 -2.97 -12.29 -4.40
C THR A 137 -3.87 -11.38 -5.25
N LEU A 138 -4.69 -11.99 -6.10
CA LEU A 138 -5.69 -11.29 -6.86
C LEU A 138 -7.06 -11.92 -6.59
N SER A 139 -7.92 -11.16 -5.90
CA SER A 139 -9.22 -11.64 -5.44
C SER A 139 -10.34 -10.78 -6.00
N TYR A 140 -11.28 -11.38 -6.72
CA TYR A 140 -12.49 -10.69 -7.19
C TYR A 140 -13.71 -11.27 -6.50
N TYR A 141 -14.53 -10.40 -5.93
CA TYR A 141 -15.81 -10.75 -5.35
C TYR A 141 -16.91 -10.02 -6.10
N MET A 142 -17.91 -10.75 -6.55
CA MET A 142 -19.03 -10.22 -7.31
C MET A 142 -20.34 -10.59 -6.60
N SER A 143 -21.07 -9.57 -6.17
CA SER A 143 -22.41 -9.72 -5.60
C SER A 143 -23.44 -9.45 -6.68
N ILE A 144 -24.20 -10.47 -7.08
CA ILE A 144 -25.32 -10.36 -8.01
C ILE A 144 -26.62 -10.33 -7.22
N GLN A 145 -27.42 -9.29 -7.40
CA GLN A 145 -28.71 -9.12 -6.76
C GLN A 145 -29.82 -9.07 -7.79
N GLN A 146 -31.00 -9.59 -7.44
CA GLN A 146 -32.21 -9.53 -8.26
C GLN A 146 -33.25 -8.65 -7.58
N SER A 147 -33.81 -7.67 -8.30
CA SER A 147 -34.89 -6.83 -7.80
C SER A 147 -36.23 -7.58 -7.76
N ALA A 148 -37.25 -7.01 -7.11
CA ALA A 148 -38.60 -7.55 -7.10
C ALA A 148 -39.22 -7.61 -8.52
N GLU A 149 -38.82 -6.70 -9.39
CA GLU A 149 -39.20 -6.62 -10.80
C GLU A 149 -38.40 -7.59 -11.70
N GLY A 150 -37.43 -8.30 -11.12
CA GLY A 150 -36.63 -9.33 -11.80
C GLY A 150 -35.38 -8.80 -12.50
N SER A 151 -35.05 -7.50 -12.38
CA SER A 151 -33.80 -6.95 -12.94
C SER A 151 -32.60 -7.41 -12.12
N LEU A 152 -31.44 -7.56 -12.77
CA LEU A 152 -30.23 -8.06 -12.13
C LEU A 152 -29.14 -6.99 -12.11
N THR A 153 -28.48 -6.84 -10.97
CA THR A 153 -27.34 -5.92 -10.82
C THR A 153 -26.16 -6.62 -10.17
N ALA A 154 -24.93 -6.27 -10.58
CA ALA A 154 -23.69 -6.72 -9.97
C ALA A 154 -22.91 -5.56 -9.35
N VAL A 155 -22.28 -5.84 -8.21
CA VAL A 155 -21.15 -5.05 -7.68
C VAL A 155 -19.93 -5.94 -7.60
N ILE A 156 -18.80 -5.46 -8.13
CA ILE A 156 -17.53 -6.18 -8.11
C ILE A 156 -16.54 -5.45 -7.21
N ARG A 157 -15.89 -6.18 -6.31
CA ARG A 157 -14.86 -5.69 -5.40
C ARG A 157 -13.55 -6.45 -5.63
N ASN A 158 -12.45 -5.72 -5.58
CA ASN A 158 -11.10 -6.27 -5.55
C ASN A 158 -10.33 -5.57 -4.41
N PRO A 159 -10.31 -6.18 -3.21
CA PRO A 159 -9.74 -5.55 -2.02
C PRO A 159 -8.28 -5.15 -2.18
N GLU A 160 -7.52 -5.83 -3.05
CA GLU A 160 -6.10 -5.54 -3.21
C GLU A 160 -5.81 -4.29 -4.05
N ARG A 161 -6.67 -3.92 -5.02
CA ARG A 161 -6.32 -2.90 -6.05
C ARG A 161 -7.41 -1.90 -6.41
N ASN A 162 -8.65 -2.07 -5.95
CA ASN A 162 -9.78 -1.18 -6.31
C ASN A 162 -10.11 -1.10 -7.82
N ARG A 163 -9.90 -2.16 -8.61
CA ARG A 163 -10.04 -2.10 -10.09
C ARG A 163 -11.41 -1.67 -10.64
N PHE A 164 -12.49 -1.83 -9.88
CA PHE A 164 -13.86 -1.53 -10.32
C PHE A 164 -14.48 -0.32 -9.63
N GLY A 165 -13.75 0.33 -8.72
CA GLY A 165 -14.27 1.42 -7.91
C GLY A 165 -15.58 1.06 -7.20
N ARG A 166 -16.56 1.98 -7.29
CA ARG A 166 -17.90 1.85 -6.70
C ARG A 166 -18.99 1.60 -7.77
N ASN A 167 -18.61 0.96 -8.86
CA ASN A 167 -19.48 0.81 -10.00
C ASN A 167 -20.55 -0.26 -9.76
N VAL A 168 -21.75 0.01 -10.25
CA VAL A 168 -22.86 -0.94 -10.29
C VAL A 168 -23.09 -1.30 -11.74
N TYR A 169 -23.25 -2.58 -12.02
CA TYR A 169 -23.44 -3.11 -13.37
C TYR A 169 -24.84 -3.68 -13.51
N GLN A 170 -25.59 -3.23 -14.51
CA GLN A 170 -26.80 -3.89 -14.96
C GLN A 170 -26.42 -5.19 -15.68
N ILE A 171 -27.14 -6.28 -15.42
CA ILE A 171 -26.90 -7.57 -16.08
C ILE A 171 -28.06 -7.90 -17.00
N ASP A 172 -27.74 -8.14 -18.27
CA ASP A 172 -28.64 -8.72 -19.27
C ASP A 172 -28.28 -10.18 -19.50
N VAL A 173 -29.29 -11.04 -19.52
CA VAL A 173 -29.13 -12.50 -19.64
C VAL A 173 -29.71 -12.97 -20.96
N HIS A 174 -28.94 -13.71 -21.76
CA HIS A 174 -29.40 -14.31 -23.01
C HIS A 174 -28.98 -15.78 -23.08
N GLY A 175 -29.87 -16.68 -22.66
CA GLY A 175 -29.54 -18.10 -22.50
C GLY A 175 -28.55 -18.28 -21.34
N ASP A 176 -27.32 -18.67 -21.65
CA ASP A 176 -26.21 -18.79 -20.70
C ASP A 176 -25.24 -17.60 -20.78
N ALA A 177 -25.39 -16.74 -21.79
CA ALA A 177 -24.56 -15.55 -21.96
C ALA A 177 -25.05 -14.42 -21.05
N LEU A 178 -24.08 -13.69 -20.49
CA LEU A 178 -24.30 -12.53 -19.61
C LEU A 178 -23.60 -11.31 -20.21
N SER A 179 -24.28 -10.17 -20.20
CA SER A 179 -23.71 -8.87 -20.51
C SER A 179 -23.82 -7.96 -19.29
N PHE A 180 -22.72 -7.33 -18.90
CA PHE A 180 -22.63 -6.41 -17.79
C PHE A 180 -22.41 -5.00 -18.34
N SER A 181 -23.31 -4.08 -18.03
CA SER A 181 -23.22 -2.67 -18.45
C SER A 181 -23.18 -1.78 -17.23
N GLU A 182 -22.16 -0.94 -17.11
CA GLU A 182 -22.01 -0.02 -15.97
C GLU A 182 -23.15 1.02 -15.99
N VAL A 183 -23.81 1.21 -14.85
CA VAL A 183 -25.06 1.98 -14.78
C VAL A 183 -24.86 3.46 -15.12
N LYS A 184 -23.72 4.05 -14.75
CA LYS A 184 -23.45 5.49 -15.00
C LYS A 184 -22.83 5.72 -16.38
N ASN A 185 -22.02 4.79 -16.88
CA ASN A 185 -21.48 4.83 -18.23
C ASN A 185 -21.67 3.48 -18.95
N PRO A 186 -22.82 3.26 -19.62
CA PRO A 186 -23.15 1.97 -20.24
C PRO A 186 -22.18 1.52 -21.34
N SER A 187 -21.32 2.41 -21.85
CA SER A 187 -20.24 2.03 -22.78
C SER A 187 -19.12 1.24 -22.11
N GLN A 188 -19.01 1.32 -20.78
CA GLN A 188 -18.13 0.49 -19.97
C GLN A 188 -18.89 -0.76 -19.54
N GLY A 189 -18.39 -1.92 -19.94
CA GLY A 189 -19.04 -3.18 -19.69
C GLY A 189 -18.13 -4.35 -20.00
N PHE A 190 -18.60 -5.53 -19.68
CA PHE A 190 -17.90 -6.79 -19.97
C PHE A 190 -18.91 -7.92 -20.14
N THR A 191 -18.44 -9.05 -20.61
CA THR A 191 -19.28 -10.22 -20.88
C THR A 191 -18.91 -11.38 -19.98
N GLY A 192 -19.84 -12.30 -19.84
CA GLY A 192 -19.62 -13.56 -19.16
C GLY A 192 -20.55 -14.66 -19.63
N ASN A 193 -20.41 -15.83 -19.03
CA ASN A 193 -21.26 -16.98 -19.27
C ASN A 193 -21.49 -17.74 -17.96
N PHE A 194 -22.68 -18.29 -17.79
CA PHE A 194 -23.03 -19.18 -16.70
C PHE A 194 -23.10 -20.64 -17.18
N ASP A 195 -22.16 -21.45 -16.70
CA ASP A 195 -22.17 -22.88 -16.97
C ASP A 195 -23.11 -23.60 -15.98
N ARG A 196 -24.25 -24.06 -16.49
CA ARG A 196 -25.27 -24.76 -15.69
C ARG A 196 -24.82 -26.13 -15.19
N ILE A 197 -23.84 -26.76 -15.84
CA ILE A 197 -23.34 -28.09 -15.48
C ILE A 197 -22.40 -27.95 -14.27
N THR A 198 -21.46 -27.03 -14.34
CA THR A 198 -20.47 -26.82 -13.27
C THR A 198 -20.96 -25.85 -12.18
N GLY A 199 -22.00 -25.07 -12.47
CA GLY A 199 -22.51 -24.02 -11.59
C GLY A 199 -21.55 -22.84 -11.43
N ARG A 200 -20.66 -22.60 -12.42
CA ARG A 200 -19.64 -21.55 -12.38
C ARG A 200 -19.96 -20.41 -13.34
N LEU A 201 -19.48 -19.21 -12.97
CA LEU A 201 -19.49 -18.05 -13.85
C LEU A 201 -18.11 -17.88 -14.49
N SER A 202 -18.06 -17.74 -15.81
CA SER A 202 -16.87 -17.34 -16.54
C SER A 202 -17.03 -15.89 -16.96
N VAL A 203 -16.22 -14.96 -16.45
CA VAL A 203 -16.37 -13.53 -16.72
C VAL A 203 -15.08 -12.95 -17.30
N SER A 204 -15.20 -12.22 -18.40
CA SER A 204 -14.10 -11.56 -19.10
C SER A 204 -13.96 -10.12 -18.61
N LEU A 205 -13.40 -9.93 -17.41
CA LEU A 205 -13.19 -8.60 -16.83
C LEU A 205 -12.20 -7.78 -17.69
N PRO A 206 -12.31 -6.43 -17.71
CA PRO A 206 -11.40 -5.57 -18.47
C PRO A 206 -9.92 -5.87 -18.19
N ASP A 207 -9.11 -5.90 -19.25
CA ASP A 207 -7.66 -6.14 -19.20
C ASP A 207 -7.26 -7.42 -18.47
N SER A 208 -8.10 -8.47 -18.56
CA SER A 208 -7.81 -9.77 -17.97
C SER A 208 -8.34 -10.92 -18.82
N GLN A 209 -7.70 -12.09 -18.69
CA GLN A 209 -8.22 -13.33 -19.26
C GLN A 209 -9.54 -13.72 -18.58
N PRO A 210 -10.44 -14.46 -19.26
CA PRO A 210 -11.69 -14.93 -18.66
C PRO A 210 -11.43 -15.65 -17.33
N ARG A 211 -12.07 -15.17 -16.27
CA ARG A 211 -11.91 -15.70 -14.91
C ARG A 211 -13.08 -16.57 -14.51
N GLN A 212 -12.76 -17.68 -13.86
CA GLN A 212 -13.75 -18.57 -13.27
C GLN A 212 -14.10 -18.08 -11.86
N PHE A 213 -15.40 -17.91 -11.64
CA PHE A 213 -15.98 -17.53 -10.37
C PHE A 213 -16.78 -18.69 -9.81
N GLY A 214 -16.46 -19.07 -8.57
CA GLY A 214 -17.22 -20.02 -7.78
C GLY A 214 -18.24 -19.29 -6.90
N ARG A 215 -19.43 -19.87 -6.75
CA ARG A 215 -20.41 -19.38 -5.79
C ARG A 215 -19.90 -19.59 -4.37
N ILE A 216 -19.98 -18.55 -3.54
CA ILE A 216 -19.60 -18.61 -2.13
C ILE A 216 -20.76 -18.12 -1.26
N LYS A 217 -20.83 -18.63 -0.04
CA LYS A 217 -21.77 -18.14 0.97
C LYS A 217 -21.28 -16.79 1.52
N ASN A 218 -22.21 -15.95 1.98
CA ASN A 218 -21.88 -14.65 2.60
C ASN A 218 -20.91 -14.82 3.78
N GLU A 219 -21.11 -15.86 4.60
CA GLU A 219 -20.24 -16.24 5.73
C GLU A 219 -18.83 -16.65 5.33
N HIS A 220 -18.50 -16.76 4.03
CA HIS A 220 -17.17 -17.06 3.52
C HIS A 220 -16.59 -15.93 2.65
N ALA A 221 -17.34 -14.85 2.42
CA ALA A 221 -16.95 -13.75 1.53
C ALA A 221 -16.08 -12.70 2.23
N ARG A 222 -14.95 -13.14 2.81
CA ARG A 222 -14.05 -12.31 3.64
C ARG A 222 -13.57 -11.05 2.94
N GLY A 223 -13.31 -11.06 1.64
CA GLY A 223 -12.90 -9.85 0.91
C GLY A 223 -14.05 -8.97 0.43
N PHE A 224 -15.29 -9.45 0.49
CA PHE A 224 -16.45 -8.63 0.13
C PHE A 224 -16.98 -7.84 1.33
N TYR A 225 -17.18 -8.50 2.47
CA TYR A 225 -17.67 -7.89 3.71
C TYR A 225 -16.53 -7.55 4.68
N PRO A 226 -16.69 -6.54 5.56
CA PRO A 226 -15.69 -6.22 6.58
C PRO A 226 -15.35 -7.42 7.50
N ARG A 227 -16.37 -8.15 7.98
CA ARG A 227 -16.27 -9.40 8.76
C ARG A 227 -17.37 -10.39 8.38
N PHE A 228 -17.25 -11.62 8.88
CA PHE A 228 -18.32 -12.61 8.84
C PHE A 228 -19.48 -12.18 9.72
N ALA A 229 -20.70 -12.53 9.31
CA ALA A 229 -21.97 -12.21 9.97
C ALA A 229 -22.18 -10.71 10.21
N GLN A 230 -23.14 -10.11 9.50
CA GLN A 230 -23.52 -8.70 9.69
C GLN A 230 -24.27 -8.45 11.02
N ASP A 231 -24.50 -9.48 11.84
CA ASP A 231 -25.42 -9.44 12.99
C ASP A 231 -24.73 -9.64 14.35
N GLU A 232 -23.40 -9.75 14.41
CA GLU A 232 -22.68 -9.84 15.69
C GLU A 232 -22.26 -8.45 16.17
N THR A 233 -22.67 -8.09 17.39
CA THR A 233 -22.21 -6.88 18.08
C THR A 233 -20.69 -6.95 18.28
N TYR A 234 -20.00 -5.86 17.99
CA TYR A 234 -18.57 -5.73 18.20
C TYR A 234 -18.21 -5.83 19.69
N HIS A 235 -17.25 -6.69 19.97
CA HIS A 235 -16.64 -6.83 21.28
C HIS A 235 -15.17 -6.47 21.20
N TYR A 236 -14.78 -5.41 21.91
CA TYR A 236 -13.39 -4.99 22.01
C TYR A 236 -12.51 -6.09 22.61
N LEU A 237 -11.36 -6.33 21.96
CA LEU A 237 -10.31 -7.20 22.46
C LEU A 237 -9.00 -6.42 22.59
N LYS A 238 -8.34 -6.56 23.74
CA LYS A 238 -6.99 -6.04 23.95
C LYS A 238 -6.03 -6.67 22.91
N PRO A 239 -5.17 -5.87 22.24
CA PRO A 239 -4.16 -6.38 21.32
C PRO A 239 -3.26 -7.44 21.95
N VAL A 240 -2.93 -8.45 21.16
CA VAL A 240 -2.04 -9.53 21.59
C VAL A 240 -0.61 -8.97 21.64
N ALA A 241 0.09 -9.29 22.73
CA ALA A 241 1.51 -8.98 22.85
C ALA A 241 2.32 -9.96 22.01
N GLU A 242 3.25 -9.44 21.22
CA GLU A 242 4.15 -10.21 20.35
C GLU A 242 5.59 -9.78 20.61
N ASP A 243 6.55 -10.51 20.04
CA ASP A 243 7.96 -10.13 20.03
C ASP A 243 8.25 -9.12 18.91
N ASP A 244 7.43 -8.05 18.85
CA ASP A 244 7.53 -6.95 17.89
C ASP A 244 7.93 -5.62 18.58
N GLY A 245 8.25 -5.67 19.86
CA GLY A 245 8.63 -4.52 20.67
C GLY A 245 7.47 -3.65 21.14
N TRP A 246 6.21 -3.93 20.77
CA TRP A 246 5.06 -3.22 21.34
C TRP A 246 4.74 -3.74 22.74
N SER A 247 4.52 -2.83 23.68
CA SER A 247 3.72 -3.13 24.86
C SER A 247 2.23 -2.97 24.54
N THR A 248 1.36 -3.83 25.08
CA THR A 248 -0.10 -3.73 24.86
C THR A 248 -0.87 -3.42 26.14
N ALA A 249 -1.94 -2.64 26.02
CA ALA A 249 -2.83 -2.24 27.13
C ALA A 249 -4.31 -2.30 26.70
N SER A 250 -5.22 -2.39 27.67
CA SER A 250 -6.64 -2.14 27.38
C SER A 250 -6.89 -0.65 27.18
N LEU A 251 -8.00 -0.29 26.52
CA LEU A 251 -8.43 1.10 26.36
C LEU A 251 -8.54 1.83 27.72
N SER A 252 -9.11 1.17 28.73
CA SER A 252 -9.27 1.74 30.08
C SER A 252 -7.95 1.96 30.82
N ASP A 253 -6.93 1.11 30.60
CA ASP A 253 -5.62 1.23 31.27
C ASP A 253 -4.91 2.54 30.94
N VAL A 254 -5.26 3.15 29.81
CA VAL A 254 -4.70 4.42 29.33
C VAL A 254 -5.76 5.51 29.24
N GLY A 255 -6.91 5.34 29.91
CA GLY A 255 -7.96 6.35 30.00
C GLY A 255 -8.62 6.71 28.66
N LEU A 256 -8.87 5.72 27.80
CA LEU A 256 -9.75 5.85 26.64
C LEU A 256 -11.15 5.30 26.93
N ASP A 257 -12.20 6.04 26.56
CA ASP A 257 -13.57 5.53 26.50
C ASP A 257 -13.70 4.51 25.37
N PRO A 258 -14.12 3.27 25.64
CA PRO A 258 -14.39 2.30 24.59
C PRO A 258 -15.61 2.66 23.73
N LYS A 259 -16.55 3.49 24.21
CA LYS A 259 -17.83 3.72 23.52
C LYS A 259 -17.67 4.37 22.13
N PRO A 260 -17.00 5.53 21.96
CA PRO A 260 -16.85 6.13 20.64
C PRO A 260 -16.07 5.23 19.66
N LEU A 261 -15.09 4.47 20.17
CA LEU A 261 -14.32 3.53 19.35
C LEU A 261 -15.18 2.34 18.92
N THR A 262 -16.01 1.80 19.82
CA THR A 262 -16.99 0.76 19.51
C THR A 262 -17.95 1.23 18.42
N GLU A 263 -18.50 2.44 18.54
CA GLU A 263 -19.37 3.04 17.51
C GLU A 263 -18.68 3.17 16.15
N LEU A 264 -17.40 3.53 16.13
CA LEU A 264 -16.61 3.58 14.90
C LEU A 264 -16.42 2.19 14.28
N ILE A 265 -16.06 1.18 15.06
CA ILE A 265 -15.90 -0.18 14.53
C ILE A 265 -17.23 -0.70 14.02
N GLU A 266 -18.32 -0.49 14.75
CA GLU A 266 -19.66 -0.90 14.30
C GLU A 266 -20.06 -0.23 12.98
N LYS A 267 -19.73 1.06 12.82
CA LYS A 267 -19.93 1.78 11.55
C LYS A 267 -19.15 1.15 10.40
N ILE A 268 -17.95 0.62 10.66
CA ILE A 268 -17.15 -0.09 9.65
C ILE A 268 -17.77 -1.45 9.33
N LEU A 269 -18.20 -2.21 10.35
CA LEU A 269 -18.75 -3.56 10.19
C LEU A 269 -20.08 -3.59 9.44
N HIS A 270 -20.95 -2.61 9.71
CA HIS A 270 -22.31 -2.55 9.17
C HIS A 270 -22.43 -1.78 7.85
N VAL A 271 -21.30 -1.36 7.25
CA VAL A 271 -21.35 -0.67 5.95
C VAL A 271 -21.75 -1.65 4.85
N ASP A 272 -22.71 -1.27 4.02
CA ASP A 272 -23.05 -2.03 2.81
C ASP A 272 -21.86 -1.95 1.83
N PRO A 273 -21.21 -3.08 1.49
CA PRO A 273 -20.13 -3.07 0.52
C PRO A 273 -20.58 -2.62 -0.88
N ALA A 274 -21.87 -2.70 -1.20
CA ALA A 274 -22.45 -2.24 -2.45
C ALA A 274 -22.73 -0.73 -2.46
N ASN A 275 -22.86 -0.09 -1.28
CA ASN A 275 -23.29 1.30 -1.18
C ASN A 275 -22.46 2.08 -0.14
N ASN A 276 -21.52 2.89 -0.63
CA ASN A 276 -20.70 3.81 0.17
C ASN A 276 -19.77 3.15 1.21
N ALA A 277 -19.20 2.00 0.88
CA ALA A 277 -18.19 1.34 1.71
C ALA A 277 -17.02 2.28 2.08
N LEU A 278 -16.66 2.27 3.38
CA LEU A 278 -15.49 3.00 3.89
C LEU A 278 -14.19 2.43 3.32
N ASN A 279 -14.11 1.12 3.02
CA ASN A 279 -12.93 0.46 2.46
C ASN A 279 -11.68 0.49 3.36
N ILE A 280 -11.88 0.63 4.67
CA ILE A 280 -10.82 0.48 5.69
C ILE A 280 -10.52 -1.01 5.86
N GLN A 281 -9.25 -1.40 5.73
CA GLN A 281 -8.75 -2.77 5.87
C GLN A 281 -8.06 -3.00 7.22
N SER A 282 -7.51 -1.94 7.81
CA SER A 282 -6.99 -1.96 9.17
C SER A 282 -7.28 -0.63 9.88
N LEU A 283 -7.49 -0.70 11.20
CA LEU A 283 -7.46 0.45 12.11
C LEU A 283 -6.66 0.05 13.35
N LEU A 284 -5.58 0.77 13.63
CA LEU A 284 -4.76 0.58 14.82
C LEU A 284 -4.65 1.87 15.61
N ILE A 285 -4.62 1.77 16.94
CA ILE A 285 -4.43 2.92 17.85
C ILE A 285 -3.41 2.56 18.92
N ALA A 286 -2.39 3.42 19.07
CA ALA A 286 -1.46 3.41 20.18
C ALA A 286 -1.57 4.71 20.99
N ARG A 287 -1.41 4.61 22.31
CA ARG A 287 -1.31 5.77 23.21
C ARG A 287 -0.34 5.48 24.34
N HIS A 288 0.43 6.47 24.78
CA HIS A 288 1.40 6.32 25.87
C HIS A 288 2.40 5.19 25.60
N GLY A 289 2.82 5.05 24.34
CA GLY A 289 3.75 4.01 23.89
C GLY A 289 3.19 2.58 23.92
N LYS A 290 1.87 2.40 24.08
CA LYS A 290 1.22 1.08 24.11
C LYS A 290 0.23 0.93 22.98
N LEU A 291 0.20 -0.24 22.34
CA LEU A 291 -0.82 -0.61 21.37
C LEU A 291 -2.12 -1.01 22.09
N LEU A 292 -3.24 -0.44 21.67
CA LEU A 292 -4.52 -0.49 22.41
C LEU A 292 -5.67 -1.07 21.61
N LEU A 293 -5.64 -0.91 20.28
CA LEU A 293 -6.64 -1.41 19.36
C LEU A 293 -5.92 -1.83 18.07
N GLU A 294 -6.26 -3.00 17.56
CA GLU A 294 -5.87 -3.48 16.24
C GLU A 294 -7.07 -4.24 15.64
N GLU A 295 -7.66 -3.67 14.61
CA GLU A 295 -8.83 -4.25 13.96
C GLU A 295 -8.55 -4.41 12.47
N TYR A 296 -8.84 -5.59 11.94
CA TYR A 296 -8.64 -5.93 10.54
C TYR A 296 -9.97 -6.31 9.88
N PHE A 297 -10.09 -5.96 8.60
CA PHE A 297 -11.32 -6.09 7.81
C PHE A 297 -11.02 -6.62 6.40
N TYR A 298 -12.07 -7.05 5.69
CA TYR A 298 -11.99 -7.48 4.29
C TYR A 298 -10.97 -8.61 4.04
N GLY A 299 -10.81 -9.52 5.01
CA GLY A 299 -9.88 -10.65 4.92
C GLY A 299 -8.41 -10.29 5.15
N PHE A 300 -8.10 -9.03 5.47
CA PHE A 300 -6.78 -8.65 5.96
C PHE A 300 -6.59 -9.09 7.41
N GLY A 301 -5.34 -9.22 7.82
CA GLY A 301 -4.97 -9.67 9.15
C GLY A 301 -3.59 -9.16 9.54
N ARG A 302 -3.21 -9.42 10.78
CA ARG A 302 -1.99 -8.91 11.42
C ARG A 302 -0.71 -9.14 10.62
N GLU A 303 -0.53 -10.34 10.08
CA GLU A 303 0.69 -10.72 9.36
C GLU A 303 0.72 -10.24 7.90
N ARG A 304 -0.41 -9.73 7.38
CA ARG A 304 -0.48 -9.28 5.99
C ARG A 304 0.06 -7.86 5.89
N THR A 305 1.08 -7.68 5.05
CA THR A 305 1.61 -6.35 4.76
C THR A 305 0.63 -5.55 3.90
N HIS A 306 0.66 -4.23 4.05
CA HIS A 306 0.02 -3.29 3.15
C HIS A 306 1.06 -2.47 2.40
N ASP A 307 0.73 -2.13 1.16
CA ASP A 307 1.49 -1.14 0.42
C ASP A 307 1.23 0.22 1.07
N MET A 308 2.24 0.83 1.67
CA MET A 308 2.12 2.16 2.26
C MET A 308 1.89 3.26 1.22
N ARG A 309 2.04 2.96 -0.08
CA ARG A 309 2.03 3.94 -1.17
C ARG A 309 2.93 5.12 -0.79
N SER A 310 2.48 6.34 -1.01
CA SER A 310 3.24 7.53 -0.70
C SER A 310 3.53 7.76 0.78
N ALA A 311 2.87 7.07 1.72
CA ALA A 311 3.20 7.21 3.13
C ALA A 311 4.64 6.76 3.42
N SER A 312 5.22 5.87 2.59
CA SER A 312 6.62 5.48 2.76
C SER A 312 7.63 6.54 2.32
N LYS A 313 7.23 7.60 1.61
CA LYS A 313 8.12 8.74 1.28
C LYS A 313 8.73 9.35 2.54
N THR A 314 8.01 9.29 3.67
CA THR A 314 8.47 9.76 4.99
C THR A 314 9.77 9.08 5.45
N PHE A 315 10.06 7.87 4.97
CA PHE A 315 11.33 7.20 5.28
C PHE A 315 12.53 7.84 4.58
N ALA A 316 12.39 8.44 3.39
CA ALA A 316 13.55 8.99 2.68
C ALA A 316 14.21 10.17 3.43
N PRO A 317 13.46 11.19 3.93
CA PRO A 317 14.02 12.20 4.82
C PRO A 317 14.54 11.63 6.14
N MET A 318 13.89 10.61 6.71
CA MET A 318 14.38 9.95 7.92
C MET A 318 15.75 9.30 7.71
N LEU A 319 15.92 8.54 6.62
CA LEU A 319 17.20 7.92 6.26
C LEU A 319 18.27 8.97 5.96
N PHE A 320 17.91 10.10 5.35
CA PHE A 320 18.83 11.23 5.17
C PHE A 320 19.32 11.79 6.52
N GLY A 321 18.40 12.03 7.46
CA GLY A 321 18.72 12.48 8.81
C GLY A 321 19.65 11.53 9.54
N ILE A 322 19.32 10.23 9.51
CA ILE A 322 20.13 9.15 10.10
C ILE A 322 21.52 9.12 9.46
N ALA A 323 21.63 9.15 8.13
CA ALA A 323 22.92 9.12 7.44
C ALA A 323 23.82 10.28 7.87
N ARG A 324 23.28 11.50 7.91
CA ARG A 324 23.98 12.69 8.42
C ARG A 324 24.43 12.51 9.88
N GLU A 325 23.56 12.04 10.75
CA GLU A 325 23.86 11.80 12.17
C GLU A 325 24.91 10.71 12.39
N HIS A 326 24.98 9.74 11.47
CA HIS A 326 26.00 8.69 11.44
C HIS A 326 27.28 9.08 10.65
N GLY A 327 27.47 10.38 10.39
CA GLY A 327 28.73 10.93 9.86
C GLY A 327 28.87 10.90 8.34
N ALA A 328 27.81 10.58 7.59
CA ALA A 328 27.81 10.78 6.16
C ALA A 328 27.97 12.28 5.85
N LYS A 329 28.81 12.61 4.85
CA LYS A 329 29.14 14.00 4.49
C LYS A 329 28.04 14.64 3.65
N ILE A 330 26.87 14.80 4.25
CA ILE A 330 25.68 15.43 3.68
C ILE A 330 24.98 16.29 4.73
N ASP A 331 24.41 17.39 4.28
CA ASP A 331 23.56 18.28 5.07
C ASP A 331 22.36 18.76 4.23
N ILE A 332 21.37 19.33 4.88
CA ILE A 332 20.10 19.75 4.27
C ILE A 332 20.30 20.78 3.14
N ASP A 333 21.35 21.59 3.20
CA ASP A 333 21.68 22.58 2.17
C ASP A 333 22.69 22.04 1.13
N THR A 334 22.98 20.72 1.14
CA THR A 334 23.85 20.07 0.14
C THR A 334 23.24 20.19 -1.25
N PRO A 335 23.97 20.69 -2.26
CA PRO A 335 23.50 20.77 -3.63
C PRO A 335 23.20 19.38 -4.19
N MET A 336 21.96 19.14 -4.59
CA MET A 336 21.45 17.82 -4.99
C MET A 336 22.16 17.27 -6.22
N TYR A 337 22.26 18.05 -7.31
CA TYR A 337 22.86 17.57 -8.56
C TYR A 337 24.34 17.17 -8.41
N SER A 338 25.07 17.79 -7.47
CA SER A 338 26.46 17.45 -7.20
C SER A 338 26.65 16.05 -6.62
N GLN A 339 25.59 15.44 -6.09
CA GLN A 339 25.61 14.10 -5.51
C GLN A 339 25.44 12.99 -6.56
N PHE A 340 25.30 13.35 -7.83
CA PHE A 340 25.19 12.39 -8.93
C PHE A 340 26.29 12.58 -10.00
N PRO A 341 27.57 12.50 -9.62
CA PRO A 341 28.70 12.79 -10.53
C PRO A 341 28.82 11.79 -11.70
N LYS A 342 28.10 10.65 -11.64
CA LYS A 342 28.07 9.67 -12.74
C LYS A 342 27.36 10.20 -13.99
N TYR A 343 26.46 11.18 -13.85
CA TYR A 343 25.77 11.79 -15.00
C TYR A 343 26.44 13.10 -15.39
N LYS A 344 26.95 13.15 -16.62
CA LYS A 344 27.70 14.31 -17.14
C LYS A 344 26.85 15.27 -17.96
N GLU A 345 25.77 14.76 -18.55
CA GLU A 345 24.90 15.49 -19.47
C GLU A 345 23.44 15.27 -19.08
N PHE A 346 22.66 16.35 -19.20
CA PHE A 346 21.23 16.37 -18.88
C PHE A 346 20.46 16.93 -20.08
N ALA A 347 19.29 16.38 -20.38
CA ALA A 347 18.48 16.80 -21.52
C ALA A 347 18.03 18.27 -21.42
N ASN A 348 17.71 18.73 -20.20
CA ASN A 348 17.26 20.10 -19.92
C ASN A 348 18.25 20.79 -18.95
N PRO A 349 19.40 21.31 -19.41
CA PRO A 349 20.33 22.03 -18.56
C PRO A 349 19.72 23.38 -18.14
N ASP A 350 19.76 23.70 -16.85
CA ASP A 350 19.21 24.93 -16.30
C ASP A 350 20.05 25.38 -15.08
N PRO A 351 20.50 26.65 -14.99
CA PRO A 351 21.28 27.14 -13.85
C PRO A 351 20.58 27.00 -12.48
N ARG A 352 19.24 26.89 -12.44
CA ARG A 352 18.48 26.68 -11.20
C ARG A 352 18.73 25.30 -10.59
N LYS A 353 19.04 24.30 -11.42
CA LYS A 353 19.32 22.92 -10.96
C LYS A 353 20.50 22.85 -9.99
N THR A 354 21.52 23.69 -10.17
CA THR A 354 22.70 23.71 -9.28
C THR A 354 22.43 24.32 -7.91
N LYS A 355 21.33 25.08 -7.77
CA LYS A 355 20.89 25.68 -6.51
C LYS A 355 19.99 24.76 -5.68
N MET A 356 19.44 23.71 -6.29
CA MET A 356 18.53 22.78 -5.62
C MET A 356 19.28 21.97 -4.57
N THR A 357 18.69 21.85 -3.39
CA THR A 357 19.27 21.21 -2.20
C THR A 357 18.48 19.99 -1.75
N ALA A 358 19.03 19.22 -0.79
CA ALA A 358 18.29 18.14 -0.14
C ALA A 358 17.00 18.65 0.53
N ARG A 359 17.04 19.84 1.14
CA ARG A 359 15.88 20.51 1.75
C ARG A 359 14.75 20.70 0.76
N ASP A 360 15.07 21.12 -0.47
CA ASP A 360 14.04 21.38 -1.48
C ASP A 360 13.32 20.09 -1.90
N LEU A 361 14.03 18.96 -1.94
CA LEU A 361 13.42 17.65 -2.15
C LEU A 361 12.52 17.24 -0.97
N MET A 362 13.03 17.33 0.27
CA MET A 362 12.30 16.93 1.48
C MET A 362 11.02 17.73 1.72
N THR A 363 11.00 18.98 1.25
CA THR A 363 9.90 19.95 1.42
C THR A 363 8.99 20.08 0.20
N MET A 364 9.20 19.27 -0.85
CA MET A 364 8.42 19.31 -2.09
C MET A 364 8.51 20.65 -2.84
N THR A 365 9.65 21.33 -2.74
CA THR A 365 9.91 22.65 -3.34
C THR A 365 11.01 22.61 -4.41
N SER A 366 11.28 21.43 -4.99
CA SER A 366 12.36 21.23 -5.98
C SER A 366 12.24 22.14 -7.21
N GLY A 367 11.01 22.47 -7.62
CA GLY A 367 10.73 23.25 -8.82
C GLY A 367 10.87 22.50 -10.15
N LEU A 368 11.12 21.19 -10.11
CA LEU A 368 11.08 20.30 -11.27
C LEU A 368 9.65 20.16 -11.80
N ALA A 369 9.53 19.92 -13.11
CA ALA A 369 8.28 19.52 -13.77
C ALA A 369 7.91 18.08 -13.38
N CYS A 370 7.45 17.87 -12.15
CA CYS A 370 7.13 16.55 -11.59
C CYS A 370 5.92 16.58 -10.67
N ASP A 371 4.88 17.33 -11.03
CA ASP A 371 3.65 17.35 -10.24
C ASP A 371 2.87 16.05 -10.44
N ASP A 372 2.82 15.21 -9.40
CA ASP A 372 2.07 13.96 -9.42
C ASP A 372 0.55 14.19 -9.48
N ASN A 373 0.06 15.41 -9.28
CA ASN A 373 -1.36 15.76 -9.45
C ASN A 373 -1.68 16.30 -10.85
N ASN A 374 -0.69 16.35 -11.76
CA ASN A 374 -0.86 16.76 -13.13
C ASN A 374 -0.38 15.64 -14.08
N ASP A 375 -1.32 14.98 -14.74
CA ASP A 375 -1.04 13.87 -15.66
C ASP A 375 -0.19 14.30 -16.88
N ASP A 376 -0.19 15.60 -17.23
CA ASP A 376 0.64 16.16 -18.30
C ASP A 376 2.07 16.49 -17.84
N SER A 377 2.36 16.42 -16.54
CA SER A 377 3.69 16.71 -16.02
C SER A 377 4.66 15.59 -16.43
N PRO A 378 5.80 15.91 -17.10
CA PRO A 378 6.71 14.88 -17.58
C PRO A 378 7.36 14.08 -16.44
N GLY A 379 7.41 14.62 -15.23
CA GLY A 379 7.94 13.93 -14.04
C GLY A 379 6.86 13.33 -13.14
N ASN A 380 5.60 13.32 -13.56
CA ASN A 380 4.51 12.65 -12.86
C ASN A 380 4.89 11.18 -12.56
N GLU A 381 4.53 10.69 -11.37
CA GLU A 381 4.85 9.33 -10.91
C GLU A 381 4.45 8.24 -11.91
N ASP A 382 3.22 8.25 -12.42
CA ASP A 382 2.73 7.24 -13.35
C ASP A 382 3.43 7.34 -14.71
N VAL A 383 3.69 8.56 -15.20
CA VAL A 383 4.45 8.79 -16.45
C VAL A 383 5.87 8.23 -16.32
N MET A 384 6.56 8.49 -15.21
CA MET A 384 7.89 7.96 -14.93
C MET A 384 7.89 6.43 -14.83
N GLN A 385 6.87 5.84 -14.19
CA GLN A 385 6.76 4.41 -13.96
C GLN A 385 6.39 3.61 -15.21
N GLN A 386 5.55 4.16 -16.08
CA GLN A 386 5.02 3.45 -17.26
C GLN A 386 5.93 3.56 -18.48
N GLN A 387 6.76 4.59 -18.58
CA GLN A 387 7.68 4.75 -19.71
C GLN A 387 8.84 3.74 -19.65
N THR A 388 9.31 3.31 -20.82
CA THR A 388 10.42 2.35 -20.97
C THR A 388 11.67 2.95 -21.61
N ALA A 389 11.62 4.22 -22.01
CA ALA A 389 12.70 4.91 -22.71
C ALA A 389 13.92 5.16 -21.81
N GLN A 390 13.71 5.29 -20.50
CA GLN A 390 14.76 5.54 -19.52
C GLN A 390 14.45 4.81 -18.22
N SER A 391 15.07 3.65 -18.02
CA SER A 391 14.87 2.81 -16.83
C SER A 391 15.63 3.30 -15.59
N ASP A 392 16.67 4.12 -15.76
CA ASP A 392 17.36 4.79 -14.65
C ASP A 392 16.55 6.02 -14.22
N TRP A 393 15.71 5.84 -13.19
CA TRP A 393 14.85 6.91 -12.70
C TRP A 393 15.60 8.07 -12.03
N TYR A 394 16.87 7.89 -11.61
CA TYR A 394 17.68 9.04 -11.23
C TYR A 394 18.02 9.86 -12.46
N LYS A 395 18.48 9.24 -13.56
CA LYS A 395 18.74 9.95 -14.83
C LYS A 395 17.48 10.62 -15.36
N TYR A 396 16.36 9.91 -15.36
CA TYR A 396 15.06 10.44 -15.77
C TYR A 396 14.72 11.73 -15.02
N THR A 397 14.82 11.71 -13.70
CA THR A 397 14.49 12.86 -12.85
C THR A 397 15.46 14.02 -13.08
N LEU A 398 16.76 13.74 -13.22
CA LEU A 398 17.78 14.76 -13.49
C LEU A 398 17.61 15.40 -14.88
N ASP A 399 16.98 14.69 -15.83
CA ASP A 399 16.67 15.20 -17.16
C ASP A 399 15.44 16.10 -17.21
N LEU A 400 14.56 16.08 -16.20
CA LEU A 400 13.31 16.86 -16.19
C LEU A 400 13.58 18.38 -16.32
N PRO A 401 12.70 19.13 -16.99
CA PRO A 401 12.78 20.59 -17.02
C PRO A 401 12.44 21.22 -15.66
N MET A 402 12.86 22.47 -15.47
CA MET A 402 12.53 23.28 -14.29
C MET A 402 11.33 24.18 -14.61
N GLU A 403 10.27 24.11 -13.81
CA GLU A 403 9.08 24.98 -13.94
C GLU A 403 9.21 26.24 -13.09
N ARG A 404 9.86 26.13 -11.93
CA ARG A 404 10.01 27.24 -10.96
C ARG A 404 11.38 27.19 -10.30
N ASP A 405 11.75 28.25 -9.58
CA ASP A 405 12.96 28.24 -8.76
C ASP A 405 12.83 27.19 -7.63
N PRO A 406 13.93 26.48 -7.27
CA PRO A 406 13.93 25.59 -6.12
C PRO A 406 13.81 26.38 -4.80
N GLY A 407 13.17 25.77 -3.82
CA GLY A 407 12.91 26.35 -2.50
C GLY A 407 11.63 27.19 -2.43
N GLY A 408 11.50 27.95 -1.33
CA GLY A 408 10.31 28.77 -1.04
C GLY A 408 9.24 28.04 -0.22
N GLU A 409 8.05 28.62 -0.15
CA GLU A 409 6.97 28.12 0.71
C GLU A 409 5.94 27.24 -0.03
N LYS A 410 5.95 27.25 -1.37
CA LYS A 410 4.95 26.56 -2.19
C LYS A 410 5.40 25.17 -2.60
N ALA A 411 4.76 24.15 -2.03
CA ALA A 411 5.01 22.76 -2.34
C ALA A 411 4.27 22.30 -3.61
N VAL A 412 4.92 21.44 -4.41
CA VAL A 412 4.27 20.65 -5.46
C VAL A 412 4.76 19.22 -5.34
N TYR A 413 3.81 18.29 -5.33
CA TYR A 413 4.02 16.92 -4.89
C TYR A 413 4.78 16.15 -5.96
N CYS A 414 5.97 15.62 -5.61
CA CYS A 414 6.90 15.05 -6.59
C CYS A 414 7.58 13.79 -6.06
N SER A 415 7.12 12.63 -6.53
CA SER A 415 7.70 11.33 -6.20
C SER A 415 9.11 11.15 -6.73
N ALA A 416 9.38 11.66 -7.92
CA ALA A 416 10.69 11.61 -8.57
C ALA A 416 11.78 12.28 -7.71
N GLY A 417 11.45 13.37 -7.03
CA GLY A 417 12.36 14.07 -6.10
C GLY A 417 12.78 13.21 -4.90
N MET A 418 11.88 12.38 -4.37
CA MET A 418 12.21 11.49 -3.25
C MET A 418 13.19 10.38 -3.65
N ASN A 419 13.15 9.91 -4.89
CA ASN A 419 14.16 8.99 -5.43
C ASN A 419 15.54 9.65 -5.40
N LEU A 420 15.66 10.90 -5.85
CA LEU A 420 16.94 11.62 -5.78
C LEU A 420 17.42 11.81 -4.34
N LEU A 421 16.52 12.08 -3.39
CA LEU A 421 16.90 12.18 -1.98
C LEU A 421 17.49 10.87 -1.45
N ALA A 422 16.88 9.73 -1.80
CA ALA A 422 17.42 8.42 -1.47
C ALA A 422 18.76 8.16 -2.16
N GLY A 423 18.91 8.54 -3.44
CA GLY A 423 20.19 8.47 -4.16
C GLY A 423 21.30 9.29 -3.50
N MET A 424 20.99 10.45 -2.89
CA MET A 424 21.96 11.22 -2.09
C MET A 424 22.43 10.42 -0.86
N VAL A 425 21.53 9.68 -0.20
CA VAL A 425 21.89 8.79 0.93
C VAL A 425 22.79 7.65 0.45
N GLU A 426 22.46 7.00 -0.67
CA GLU A 426 23.30 5.94 -1.23
C GLU A 426 24.69 6.45 -1.61
N HIS A 427 24.77 7.61 -2.27
CA HIS A 427 26.04 8.23 -2.64
C HIS A 427 26.90 8.56 -1.42
N ALA A 428 26.31 9.18 -0.39
CA ALA A 428 27.03 9.64 0.78
C ALA A 428 27.49 8.52 1.71
N THR A 429 26.74 7.41 1.76
CA THR A 429 27.03 6.28 2.65
C THR A 429 27.75 5.13 1.94
N GLY A 430 27.64 5.04 0.61
CA GLY A 430 28.06 3.88 -0.18
C GLY A 430 27.20 2.64 0.06
N ARG A 431 26.02 2.79 0.67
CA ARG A 431 25.13 1.69 1.07
C ARG A 431 23.82 1.74 0.30
N TRP A 432 23.32 0.57 -0.07
CA TRP A 432 22.04 0.43 -0.75
C TRP A 432 20.87 0.71 0.20
N ILE A 433 19.82 1.37 -0.27
CA ILE A 433 18.73 1.85 0.60
C ILE A 433 18.08 0.74 1.45
N PRO A 434 17.63 -0.41 0.90
CA PRO A 434 17.08 -1.49 1.73
C PRO A 434 18.02 -2.00 2.81
N GLU A 435 19.33 -2.00 2.54
CA GLU A 435 20.37 -2.41 3.50
C GLU A 435 20.56 -1.37 4.62
N PHE A 436 20.54 -0.08 4.25
CA PHE A 436 20.65 1.03 5.19
C PHE A 436 19.40 1.12 6.07
N PHE A 437 18.21 0.97 5.49
CA PHE A 437 16.94 0.89 6.21
C PHE A 437 16.90 -0.29 7.17
N ASP A 438 17.33 -1.48 6.75
CA ASP A 438 17.34 -2.68 7.61
C ASP A 438 18.14 -2.45 8.90
N ASP A 439 19.37 -1.92 8.77
CA ASP A 439 20.27 -1.77 9.91
C ASP A 439 19.89 -0.63 10.85
N TYR A 440 19.44 0.49 10.30
CA TYR A 440 19.21 1.70 11.08
C TYR A 440 17.75 1.97 11.42
N VAL A 441 16.80 1.30 10.77
CA VAL A 441 15.36 1.51 11.04
C VAL A 441 14.65 0.21 11.36
N ALA A 442 14.62 -0.75 10.42
CA ALA A 442 13.83 -1.97 10.59
C ALA A 442 14.24 -2.76 11.83
N LYS A 443 15.53 -3.06 12.00
CA LYS A 443 16.02 -3.79 13.16
C LYS A 443 15.89 -3.04 14.48
N PRO A 444 16.28 -1.76 14.59
CA PRO A 444 16.03 -0.98 15.80
C PRO A 444 14.55 -0.95 16.20
N LEU A 445 13.63 -0.91 15.24
CA LEU A 445 12.18 -0.94 15.45
C LEU A 445 11.59 -2.36 15.53
N GLN A 446 12.41 -3.41 15.45
CA GLN A 446 11.96 -4.81 15.47
C GLN A 446 10.92 -5.11 14.38
N ILE A 447 11.11 -4.54 13.19
CA ILE A 447 10.36 -4.85 11.98
C ILE A 447 11.00 -6.07 11.33
N ALA A 448 10.41 -7.24 11.53
CA ALA A 448 10.96 -8.51 11.06
C ALA A 448 10.72 -8.73 9.56
N THR A 449 9.60 -8.25 9.03
CA THR A 449 9.19 -8.47 7.64
C THR A 449 8.79 -7.16 7.00
N TYR A 450 9.35 -6.90 5.83
CA TYR A 450 8.98 -5.80 4.95
C TYR A 450 9.34 -6.15 3.50
N HIS A 451 8.74 -5.46 2.55
CA HIS A 451 9.11 -5.61 1.14
C HIS A 451 9.35 -4.22 0.54
N TRP A 452 10.61 -3.91 0.26
CA TRP A 452 11.01 -2.61 -0.28
C TRP A 452 10.95 -2.65 -1.81
N ASN A 453 10.09 -1.85 -2.43
CA ASN A 453 9.98 -1.79 -3.89
C ASN A 453 11.28 -1.25 -4.51
N LEU A 454 11.73 -1.84 -5.61
CA LEU A 454 12.95 -1.45 -6.30
C LEU A 454 12.63 -0.74 -7.61
N MET A 455 13.44 0.25 -7.94
CA MET A 455 13.45 0.87 -9.25
C MET A 455 13.92 -0.13 -10.31
N PRO A 456 13.68 0.10 -11.62
CA PRO A 456 14.04 -0.83 -12.68
C PRO A 456 15.53 -1.23 -12.70
N THR A 457 16.41 -0.32 -12.26
CA THR A 457 17.86 -0.51 -12.16
C THR A 457 18.33 -1.14 -10.84
N GLY A 458 17.42 -1.41 -9.89
CA GLY A 458 17.66 -2.17 -8.67
C GLY A 458 17.92 -1.34 -7.40
N GLU A 459 18.01 -0.02 -7.50
CA GLU A 459 18.06 0.88 -6.35
C GLU A 459 16.71 0.91 -5.61
N GLY A 460 16.74 1.29 -4.33
CA GLY A 460 15.51 1.36 -3.53
C GLY A 460 14.60 2.48 -4.03
N TYR A 461 13.36 2.15 -4.38
CA TYR A 461 12.36 3.16 -4.72
C TYR A 461 11.94 3.93 -3.46
N ALA A 462 11.95 5.25 -3.53
CA ALA A 462 11.65 6.13 -2.40
C ALA A 462 10.41 7.01 -2.63
N GLY A 463 9.83 6.96 -3.83
CA GLY A 463 8.53 7.56 -4.12
C GLY A 463 7.36 6.84 -3.44
N GLY A 464 7.49 5.59 -3.01
CA GLY A 464 6.39 4.86 -2.38
C GLY A 464 6.67 3.37 -2.27
N GLY A 465 5.62 2.57 -2.12
CA GLY A 465 5.67 1.13 -2.42
C GLY A 465 6.31 0.24 -1.35
N LEU A 466 6.76 0.80 -0.22
CA LEU A 466 7.23 -0.03 0.91
C LEU A 466 6.03 -0.77 1.51
N GLN A 467 6.18 -2.08 1.64
CA GLN A 467 5.20 -2.95 2.28
C GLN A 467 5.59 -3.23 3.72
N LEU A 468 4.67 -2.96 4.66
CA LEU A 468 4.85 -3.22 6.08
C LEU A 468 3.58 -3.83 6.67
N ARG A 469 3.69 -4.53 7.81
CA ARG A 469 2.51 -4.90 8.59
C ARG A 469 1.92 -3.64 9.24
N PRO A 470 0.60 -3.51 9.42
CA PRO A 470 0.02 -2.32 10.04
C PRO A 470 0.61 -1.96 11.41
N ARG A 471 0.99 -2.98 12.21
CA ARG A 471 1.66 -2.80 13.51
C ARG A 471 3.06 -2.19 13.39
N ASP A 472 3.77 -2.53 12.32
CA ASP A 472 5.13 -2.04 12.03
C ASP A 472 5.07 -0.63 11.42
N GLU A 473 4.08 -0.33 10.58
CA GLU A 473 3.82 1.02 10.07
C GLU A 473 3.58 2.01 11.22
N LEU A 474 2.78 1.62 12.22
CA LEU A 474 2.46 2.46 13.36
C LEU A 474 3.70 2.86 14.18
N LYS A 475 4.77 2.05 14.14
CA LYS A 475 6.03 2.35 14.83
C LYS A 475 6.72 3.59 14.27
N LEU A 476 6.51 3.93 12.98
CA LEU A 476 7.00 5.19 12.42
C LEU A 476 6.42 6.39 13.18
N GLY A 477 5.09 6.39 13.37
CA GLY A 477 4.41 7.44 14.11
C GLY A 477 4.83 7.48 15.58
N GLN A 478 4.92 6.31 16.22
CA GLN A 478 5.31 6.25 17.64
C GLN A 478 6.77 6.65 17.88
N LEU A 479 7.67 6.32 16.95
CA LEU A 479 9.06 6.76 16.99
C LEU A 479 9.14 8.28 16.98
N TYR A 480 8.42 8.94 16.07
CA TYR A 480 8.37 10.40 15.98
C TYR A 480 7.68 11.04 17.19
N LEU A 481 6.60 10.42 17.68
CA LEU A 481 5.93 10.87 18.91
C LEU A 481 6.88 10.84 20.12
N ASN A 482 7.76 9.84 20.17
CA ASN A 482 8.78 9.67 21.22
C ASN A 482 10.08 10.46 20.96
N GLY A 483 10.09 11.44 20.05
CA GLY A 483 11.29 12.23 19.79
C GLY A 483 12.44 11.45 19.15
N GLY A 484 12.14 10.36 18.44
CA GLY A 484 13.12 9.55 17.73
C GLY A 484 13.66 8.36 18.53
N GLU A 485 13.00 8.01 19.64
CA GLU A 485 13.33 6.84 20.46
C GLU A 485 12.29 5.72 20.37
N TRP A 486 12.80 4.50 20.29
CA TRP A 486 12.02 3.27 20.37
C TRP A 486 12.58 2.38 21.47
N ASN A 487 11.76 2.08 22.49
CA ASN A 487 12.16 1.25 23.64
C ASN A 487 13.51 1.66 24.26
N GLY A 488 13.71 2.97 24.46
CA GLY A 488 14.94 3.54 25.04
C GLY A 488 16.14 3.57 24.10
N ARG A 489 16.01 3.10 22.85
CA ARG A 489 17.04 3.21 21.81
C ARG A 489 16.71 4.37 20.89
N ARG A 490 17.64 5.31 20.76
CA ARG A 490 17.55 6.37 19.76
C ARG A 490 17.82 5.83 18.36
N VAL A 491 16.88 6.09 17.46
CA VAL A 491 16.96 5.74 16.03
C VAL A 491 17.34 6.96 15.21
N VAL A 492 16.76 8.11 15.55
CA VAL A 492 17.02 9.40 14.91
C VAL A 492 16.92 10.50 15.98
N SER A 493 17.62 11.62 15.83
CA SER A 493 17.60 12.67 16.86
C SER A 493 16.24 13.34 17.02
N ASN A 494 15.95 13.78 18.26
CA ASN A 494 14.79 14.61 18.55
C ASN A 494 14.79 15.92 17.74
N ASP A 495 15.97 16.49 17.48
CA ASP A 495 16.13 17.69 16.65
C ASP A 495 15.72 17.44 15.20
N TRP A 496 15.99 16.26 14.67
CA TRP A 496 15.53 15.86 13.34
C TRP A 496 14.02 15.63 13.31
N VAL A 497 13.46 14.96 14.31
CA VAL A 497 12.01 14.74 14.46
C VAL A 497 11.27 16.06 14.54
N THR A 498 11.73 16.98 15.39
CA THR A 498 11.13 18.31 15.57
C THR A 498 11.13 19.10 14.27
N ARG A 499 12.25 19.12 13.55
CA ARG A 499 12.32 19.80 12.24
C ARG A 499 11.45 19.13 11.18
N SER A 500 11.53 17.80 11.10
CA SER A 500 10.77 17.00 10.12
C SER A 500 9.26 17.15 10.26
N THR A 501 8.78 17.37 11.48
CA THR A 501 7.36 17.54 11.78
C THR A 501 6.95 18.99 11.94
N SER A 502 7.84 19.96 11.68
CA SER A 502 7.53 21.40 11.64
C SER A 502 7.12 21.84 10.24
N THR A 503 6.41 22.96 10.14
CA THR A 503 5.99 23.54 8.86
C THR A 503 7.20 24.08 8.11
N GLN A 504 7.48 23.50 6.95
CA GLN A 504 8.58 23.89 6.07
C GLN A 504 8.08 24.44 4.73
N SER A 505 6.92 23.96 4.27
CA SER A 505 6.24 24.41 3.06
C SER A 505 4.73 24.18 3.18
N ARG A 506 3.97 24.60 2.18
CA ARG A 506 2.50 24.52 2.13
C ARG A 506 2.05 24.07 0.75
N PHE A 507 1.07 23.17 0.72
CA PHE A 507 0.31 22.88 -0.50
C PHE A 507 -0.87 23.84 -0.62
N GLU A 508 -1.49 23.86 -1.80
CA GLU A 508 -2.79 24.52 -1.95
C GLU A 508 -3.82 23.92 -0.98
N PRO A 509 -4.72 24.72 -0.40
CA PRO A 509 -5.71 24.23 0.56
C PRO A 509 -6.57 23.10 -0.02
N VAL A 510 -6.76 22.06 0.78
CA VAL A 510 -7.52 20.88 0.40
C VAL A 510 -8.90 20.95 1.04
N PHE A 511 -9.96 20.99 0.23
CA PHE A 511 -11.34 21.20 0.71
C PHE A 511 -11.49 22.44 1.63
N GLY A 512 -10.71 23.48 1.37
CA GLY A 512 -10.71 24.72 2.16
C GLY A 512 -9.98 24.61 3.51
N VAL A 513 -9.21 23.54 3.74
CA VAL A 513 -8.39 23.34 4.93
C VAL A 513 -6.92 23.53 4.57
N ASP A 514 -6.22 24.32 5.38
CA ASP A 514 -4.78 24.54 5.23
C ASP A 514 -4.01 23.21 5.31
N HIS A 515 -3.08 23.03 4.37
CA HIS A 515 -2.26 21.84 4.27
C HIS A 515 -0.78 22.21 4.33
N GLU A 516 -0.23 22.07 5.53
CA GLU A 516 1.17 22.30 5.82
C GLU A 516 2.01 21.04 5.56
N TYR A 517 3.31 21.21 5.32
CA TYR A 517 4.21 20.10 5.04
C TYR A 517 5.56 20.27 5.70
N GLY A 518 6.09 19.18 6.26
CA GLY A 518 7.42 19.07 6.85
C GLY A 518 8.37 18.27 5.97
N TYR A 519 9.31 17.53 6.57
CA TYR A 519 10.18 16.61 5.84
C TYR A 519 9.46 15.27 5.66
N GLY A 520 8.64 15.16 4.62
CA GLY A 520 7.88 13.94 4.36
C GLY A 520 6.61 13.78 5.20
N TRP A 521 6.15 14.83 5.89
CA TRP A 521 5.00 14.80 6.81
C TRP A 521 3.94 15.82 6.40
N HIS A 522 2.70 15.35 6.20
CA HIS A 522 1.53 16.21 6.03
C HIS A 522 1.09 16.73 7.40
N ILE A 523 0.85 18.03 7.54
CA ILE A 523 0.47 18.65 8.82
C ILE A 523 -0.92 19.26 8.67
N TYR A 524 -1.80 18.93 9.62
CA TYR A 524 -3.17 19.41 9.68
C TYR A 524 -3.54 19.91 11.07
N HIS A 525 -4.65 20.66 11.14
CA HIS A 525 -5.24 21.15 12.38
C HIS A 525 -6.69 20.67 12.50
N LEU A 526 -6.90 19.64 13.32
CA LEU A 526 -8.21 19.02 13.50
C LEU A 526 -8.98 19.70 14.64
N LYS A 527 -10.25 20.00 14.42
CA LYS A 527 -11.13 20.57 15.46
C LYS A 527 -11.97 19.49 16.11
N ASN A 528 -12.09 19.54 17.44
CA ASN A 528 -13.07 18.77 18.20
C ASN A 528 -13.65 19.66 19.32
N GLY A 529 -14.86 20.17 19.11
CA GLY A 529 -15.42 21.28 19.90
C GLY A 529 -14.55 22.54 19.74
N ASP A 530 -14.27 23.22 20.86
CA ASP A 530 -13.46 24.46 20.87
C ASP A 530 -11.95 24.22 20.82
N ARG A 531 -11.51 22.95 20.82
CA ARG A 531 -10.08 22.60 20.79
C ARG A 531 -9.62 22.28 19.37
N THR A 532 -8.45 22.81 19.04
CA THR A 532 -7.71 22.47 17.82
C THR A 532 -6.52 21.58 18.21
N PHE A 533 -6.38 20.45 17.51
CA PHE A 533 -5.31 19.49 17.69
C PHE A 533 -4.40 19.57 16.48
N ARG A 534 -3.11 19.82 16.72
CA ARG A 534 -2.12 19.71 15.67
C ARG A 534 -1.81 18.24 15.43
N VAL A 535 -1.85 17.82 14.18
CA VAL A 535 -1.53 16.46 13.75
C VAL A 535 -0.54 16.49 12.61
N TYR A 536 0.33 15.49 12.58
CA TYR A 536 1.17 15.21 11.43
C TYR A 536 0.98 13.76 10.98
N ALA A 537 0.96 13.53 9.67
CA ALA A 537 0.63 12.25 9.09
C ALA A 537 1.54 11.90 7.91
N ALA A 538 1.96 10.64 7.85
CA ALA A 538 2.41 10.02 6.63
C ALA A 538 1.17 9.53 5.88
N GLY A 539 0.99 9.95 4.62
CA GLY A 539 -0.23 9.70 3.85
C GLY A 539 0.06 9.10 2.48
N GLY A 540 -0.68 8.04 2.13
CA GLY A 540 -0.59 7.32 0.87
C GLY A 540 -1.96 7.10 0.24
N ASN A 541 -1.99 7.08 -1.10
CA ASN A 541 -3.20 6.80 -1.88
C ASN A 541 -3.86 5.49 -1.39
N GLY A 542 -5.19 5.45 -1.34
CA GLY A 542 -5.93 4.30 -0.79
C GLY A 542 -6.29 4.39 0.68
N GLY A 543 -5.72 5.36 1.40
CA GLY A 543 -5.92 5.53 2.84
C GLY A 543 -4.85 4.84 3.68
N GLN A 544 -3.60 4.84 3.20
CA GLN A 544 -2.46 4.39 4.00
C GLN A 544 -2.01 5.56 4.86
N ILE A 545 -2.35 5.55 6.14
CA ILE A 545 -2.21 6.72 7.00
C ILE A 545 -1.56 6.28 8.31
N VAL A 546 -0.45 6.93 8.66
CA VAL A 546 0.09 6.93 10.03
C VAL A 546 0.00 8.35 10.54
N MET A 547 -0.96 8.62 11.41
CA MET A 547 -1.24 9.93 11.98
C MET A 547 -0.80 10.00 13.44
N VAL A 548 -0.13 11.09 13.81
CA VAL A 548 0.32 11.35 15.18
C VAL A 548 -0.41 12.56 15.75
N ILE A 549 -0.91 12.43 16.97
CA ILE A 549 -1.63 13.45 17.73
C ILE A 549 -0.85 13.72 19.04
N PRO A 550 0.15 14.62 19.02
CA PRO A 550 1.02 14.84 20.18
C PRO A 550 0.28 15.25 21.46
N ASP A 551 -0.74 16.11 21.34
CA ASP A 551 -1.55 16.59 22.47
C ASP A 551 -2.28 15.46 23.23
N LEU A 552 -2.43 14.30 22.60
CA LEU A 552 -3.08 13.12 23.17
C LEU A 552 -2.10 11.97 23.46
N ASP A 553 -0.81 12.15 23.13
CA ASP A 553 0.23 11.12 23.13
C ASP A 553 -0.25 9.85 22.40
N MET A 554 -0.75 10.05 21.17
CA MET A 554 -1.48 9.05 20.41
C MET A 554 -0.99 8.93 18.96
N VAL A 555 -1.00 7.71 18.45
CA VAL A 555 -0.78 7.38 17.04
C VAL A 555 -1.95 6.55 16.52
N VAL A 556 -2.46 6.91 15.35
CA VAL A 556 -3.56 6.24 14.67
C VAL A 556 -3.08 5.77 13.31
N GLY A 557 -3.27 4.48 13.04
CA GLY A 557 -2.97 3.85 11.76
C GLY A 557 -4.25 3.47 11.04
N PHE A 558 -4.35 3.81 9.75
CA PHE A 558 -5.34 3.24 8.84
C PHE A 558 -4.62 2.64 7.64
N ASN A 559 -5.12 1.50 7.17
CA ASN A 559 -4.85 1.02 5.82
C ASN A 559 -6.18 0.75 5.13
N GLY A 560 -6.19 0.86 3.81
CA GLY A 560 -7.38 0.52 3.03
C GLY A 560 -7.12 0.48 1.55
N TRP A 561 -8.19 0.41 0.78
CA TRP A 561 -8.11 0.26 -0.67
C TRP A 561 -8.96 1.28 -1.41
N ALA A 562 -9.14 2.47 -0.83
CA ALA A 562 -9.83 3.58 -1.47
C ALA A 562 -8.95 4.28 -2.54
N TYR A 563 -8.24 3.51 -3.38
CA TYR A 563 -7.28 4.04 -4.35
C TYR A 563 -8.00 4.93 -5.36
N GLY A 564 -7.43 6.12 -5.62
CA GLY A 564 -8.04 7.12 -6.50
C GLY A 564 -9.26 7.84 -5.89
N GLU A 565 -9.62 7.53 -4.64
CA GLU A 565 -10.79 8.10 -3.96
C GLU A 565 -10.37 9.04 -2.82
N PHE A 566 -9.52 10.02 -3.11
CA PHE A 566 -8.99 11.00 -2.15
C PHE A 566 -10.03 11.59 -1.19
N PRO A 567 -11.21 12.08 -1.66
CA PRO A 567 -12.24 12.61 -0.76
C PRO A 567 -12.74 11.59 0.27
N LYS A 568 -12.68 10.28 -0.02
CA LYS A 568 -13.16 9.23 0.89
C LYS A 568 -12.19 9.03 2.05
N TRP A 569 -10.93 8.75 1.75
CA TRP A 569 -9.97 8.43 2.80
C TRP A 569 -9.46 9.68 3.53
N TYR A 570 -9.57 10.87 2.91
CA TYR A 570 -9.36 12.14 3.62
C TYR A 570 -10.32 12.28 4.81
N LYS A 571 -11.58 11.83 4.69
CA LYS A 571 -12.57 11.85 5.77
C LYS A 571 -12.23 10.93 6.93
N TRP A 572 -11.39 9.90 6.75
CA TRP A 572 -10.95 9.09 7.89
C TRP A 572 -10.15 9.94 8.88
N GLN A 573 -9.31 10.84 8.34
CA GLN A 573 -8.50 11.77 9.11
C GLN A 573 -9.29 12.96 9.63
N THR A 574 -10.18 13.53 8.80
CA THR A 574 -10.84 14.82 9.11
C THR A 574 -12.23 14.70 9.71
N GLU A 575 -12.89 13.55 9.56
CA GLU A 575 -14.21 13.27 10.15
C GLU A 575 -14.14 12.17 11.20
N LEU A 576 -13.60 10.98 10.86
CA LEU A 576 -13.65 9.83 11.78
C LEU A 576 -12.76 10.03 13.02
N VAL A 577 -11.52 10.51 12.83
CA VAL A 577 -10.62 10.80 13.96
C VAL A 577 -11.24 11.84 14.92
N PRO A 578 -11.72 13.02 14.47
CA PRO A 578 -12.34 13.99 15.36
C PRO A 578 -13.70 13.58 15.94
N GLN A 579 -14.47 12.73 15.27
CA GLN A 579 -15.79 12.31 15.74
C GLN A 579 -15.74 11.15 16.74
N PHE A 580 -14.77 10.24 16.60
CA PHE A 580 -14.73 8.99 17.37
C PHE A 580 -13.46 8.83 18.19
N ILE A 581 -12.28 9.10 17.60
CA ILE A 581 -11.00 8.78 18.26
C ILE A 581 -10.56 9.85 19.26
N ILE A 582 -10.61 11.13 18.88
CA ILE A 582 -10.28 12.24 19.81
C ILE A 582 -11.23 12.27 21.01
N PRO A 583 -12.56 12.13 20.85
CA PRO A 583 -13.50 12.08 21.98
C PRO A 583 -13.23 10.96 22.97
N ALA A 584 -12.79 9.78 22.49
CA ALA A 584 -12.43 8.67 23.36
C ALA A 584 -11.33 9.03 24.36
N ALA A 585 -10.42 9.94 24.02
CA ALA A 585 -9.34 10.39 24.90
C ALA A 585 -9.74 11.52 25.87
N ARG A 586 -10.96 12.06 25.74
CA ARG A 586 -11.43 13.25 26.47
C ARG A 586 -12.47 12.95 27.55
N SER A 587 -12.99 11.74 27.63
CA SER A 587 -14.00 11.35 28.62
C SER A 587 -13.39 11.25 30.03
N ARG A 588 -13.39 12.36 30.76
CA ARG A 588 -13.48 12.36 32.21
C ARG A 588 -14.42 13.46 32.64
#